data_AF-A0A316VCT9-F1
#
_entry.id   AF-A0A316VCT9-F1
#
_cell.length_a   1.000
_cell.length_b   1.000
_cell.length_c   1.000
_cell.angle_alpha   90.00
_cell.angle_beta   90.00
_cell.angle_gamma   90.00
#
_symmetry.space_group_name_H-M   'P 1'
#
loop_
_entity.id
_entity.type
_entity.pdbx_description
1 polymer ?
#
loop_
_entity_poly.entity_id
_entity_poly.type
_entity_poly.pdbx_seq_one_letter_code
_entity_poly.pdbx_strand_id
1 'polypeptide(L)'
;MAQHQHDHQHGPPSAPIPTEEQMALSDANFHAVPLAIDPNTHTLTSPTHDVNVLNALIRSLSALPPQIPIPPPPNVVPPQRSLAINKAKEDGNAAFSKKNYVDAIRMFTLAIDVAASRPLWENNQMARDELAICLANRSAALAEVGDWVGALCDAEACTKLKKPWPKAHYRKGKALQGLGSSTHVAW
;
A
#
# COMPACT_ATOMS: atom_id res chain seq x y z
N MET A 1 -18.18 53.71 14.27
CA MET A 1 -17.86 52.29 14.49
C MET A 1 -18.94 51.47 13.80
N ALA A 2 -18.69 50.97 12.59
CA ALA A 2 -19.61 50.07 11.89
C ALA A 2 -18.83 48.78 11.60
N GLN A 3 -19.24 47.70 12.25
CA GLN A 3 -18.64 46.37 12.17
C GLN A 3 -18.88 45.79 10.77
N HIS A 4 -17.80 45.38 10.10
CA HIS A 4 -17.86 44.50 8.93
C HIS A 4 -18.15 43.07 9.41
N GLN A 5 -19.33 42.54 9.07
CA GLN A 5 -19.58 41.10 9.07
C GLN A 5 -19.08 40.54 7.74
N HIS A 6 -18.04 39.71 7.78
CA HIS A 6 -17.68 38.82 6.69
C HIS A 6 -18.34 37.47 6.94
N ASP A 7 -19.39 37.20 6.17
CA ASP A 7 -20.03 35.90 6.12
C ASP A 7 -19.47 35.16 4.90
N HIS A 8 -18.55 34.22 5.14
CA HIS A 8 -18.00 33.34 4.12
C HIS A 8 -18.38 31.89 4.45
N GLN A 9 -19.56 31.48 4.02
CA GLN A 9 -19.92 30.07 3.85
C GLN A 9 -20.24 29.81 2.38
N HIS A 10 -19.20 29.57 1.59
CA HIS A 10 -19.35 28.85 0.33
C HIS A 10 -18.76 27.46 0.53
N GLY A 11 -19.63 26.46 0.67
CA GLY A 11 -19.23 25.06 0.55
C GLY A 11 -18.60 24.79 -0.83
N PRO A 12 -17.87 23.68 -0.99
CA PRO A 12 -17.25 23.35 -2.27
C PRO A 12 -18.31 23.34 -3.39
N PRO A 13 -17.98 23.84 -4.59
CA PRO A 13 -18.91 23.86 -5.70
C PRO A 13 -19.43 22.45 -5.96
N SER A 14 -20.75 22.30 -6.04
CA SER A 14 -21.38 21.05 -6.48
C SER A 14 -20.82 20.69 -7.86
N ALA A 15 -20.45 19.42 -8.06
CA ALA A 15 -20.00 18.94 -9.35
C ALA A 15 -21.05 19.31 -10.43
N PRO A 16 -20.63 19.80 -11.61
CA PRO A 16 -21.55 20.13 -12.68
C PRO A 16 -22.35 18.88 -13.07
N ILE A 17 -23.67 19.05 -13.23
CA ILE A 17 -24.55 17.99 -13.71
C ILE A 17 -24.16 17.65 -15.16
N PRO A 18 -23.99 16.37 -15.52
CA PRO A 18 -23.68 15.98 -16.90
C PRO A 18 -24.73 16.52 -17.89
N THR A 19 -24.29 16.95 -19.08
CA THR A 19 -25.21 17.35 -20.16
C THR A 19 -25.93 16.14 -20.75
N GLU A 20 -27.08 16.36 -21.39
CA GLU A 20 -27.84 15.30 -22.08
C GLU A 20 -26.98 14.54 -23.09
N GLU A 21 -26.08 15.23 -23.80
CA GLU A 21 -25.13 14.61 -24.73
C GLU A 21 -24.13 13.69 -24.02
N GLN A 22 -23.64 14.08 -22.83
CA GLN A 22 -22.74 13.25 -22.02
C GLN A 22 -23.44 12.01 -21.48
N MET A 23 -24.72 12.13 -21.10
CA MET A 23 -25.55 11.00 -20.67
C MET A 23 -25.85 10.05 -21.83
N ALA A 24 -26.23 10.58 -23.01
CA ALA A 24 -26.47 9.77 -24.19
C ALA A 24 -25.19 9.02 -24.65
N LEU A 25 -24.02 9.67 -24.53
CA LEU A 25 -22.74 9.05 -24.85
C LEU A 25 -22.34 7.98 -23.83
N SER A 26 -22.66 8.17 -22.54
CA SER A 26 -22.41 7.14 -21.52
C SER A 26 -23.29 5.91 -21.74
N ASP A 27 -24.56 6.11 -22.10
CA ASP A 27 -25.51 5.03 -22.32
C ASP A 27 -25.20 4.25 -23.59
N ALA A 28 -24.77 4.92 -24.67
CA ALA A 28 -24.39 4.28 -25.93
C ALA A 28 -23.21 3.30 -25.77
N ASN A 29 -22.33 3.53 -24.80
CA ASN A 29 -21.13 2.72 -24.54
C ASN A 29 -21.23 1.88 -23.26
N PHE A 30 -22.38 1.87 -22.59
CA PHE A 30 -22.57 1.10 -21.36
C PHE A 30 -22.67 -0.40 -21.66
N HIS A 31 -21.79 -1.18 -21.04
CA HIS A 31 -21.83 -2.64 -21.10
C HIS A 31 -22.19 -3.18 -19.71
N ALA A 32 -23.34 -3.82 -19.60
CA ALA A 32 -23.80 -4.38 -18.34
C ALA A 32 -22.86 -5.50 -17.88
N VAL A 33 -22.43 -5.44 -16.62
CA VAL A 33 -21.59 -6.46 -15.98
C VAL A 33 -22.42 -7.19 -14.92
N PRO A 34 -22.43 -8.53 -14.89
CA PRO A 34 -23.07 -9.28 -13.82
C PRO A 34 -22.31 -9.06 -12.51
N LEU A 35 -22.95 -8.37 -11.56
CA LEU A 35 -22.43 -8.08 -10.23
C LEU A 35 -23.47 -8.50 -9.19
N ALA A 36 -23.01 -9.11 -8.10
CA ALA A 36 -23.83 -9.42 -6.93
C ALA A 36 -23.15 -8.91 -5.67
N ILE A 37 -23.93 -8.35 -4.74
CA ILE A 37 -23.46 -7.85 -3.45
C ILE A 37 -24.09 -8.72 -2.36
N ASP A 38 -23.26 -9.26 -1.48
CA ASP A 38 -23.74 -9.92 -0.27
C ASP A 38 -24.23 -8.85 0.73
N PRO A 39 -25.51 -8.87 1.14
CA PRO A 39 -26.07 -7.86 2.02
C PRO A 39 -25.48 -7.87 3.44
N ASN A 40 -24.88 -8.98 3.89
CA ASN A 40 -24.32 -9.10 5.23
C ASN A 40 -22.86 -8.66 5.28
N THR A 41 -22.08 -9.03 4.26
CA THR A 41 -20.63 -8.77 4.22
C THR A 41 -20.27 -7.53 3.39
N HIS A 42 -21.22 -6.96 2.65
CA HIS A 42 -21.02 -5.89 1.68
C HIS A 42 -19.93 -6.20 0.64
N THR A 43 -19.73 -7.49 0.33
CA THR A 43 -18.71 -7.95 -0.62
C THR A 43 -19.32 -8.06 -2.02
N LEU A 44 -18.66 -7.45 -3.01
CA LEU A 44 -18.97 -7.63 -4.43
C LEU A 44 -18.43 -8.97 -4.94
N THR A 45 -19.19 -9.59 -5.82
CA THR A 45 -18.81 -10.77 -6.59
C THR A 45 -19.18 -10.58 -8.06
N SER A 46 -18.34 -11.10 -8.95
CA SER A 46 -18.60 -11.14 -10.39
C SER A 46 -18.03 -12.43 -10.97
N PRO A 47 -18.76 -13.14 -11.85
CA PRO A 47 -18.21 -14.29 -12.55
C PRO A 47 -17.22 -13.89 -13.67
N THR A 48 -17.23 -12.63 -14.11
CA THR A 48 -16.50 -12.17 -15.29
C THR A 48 -15.37 -11.19 -14.99
N HIS A 49 -15.36 -10.56 -13.81
CA HIS A 49 -14.41 -9.49 -13.49
C HIS A 49 -13.76 -9.66 -12.12
N ASP A 50 -12.49 -9.25 -12.00
CA ASP A 50 -11.82 -9.12 -10.72
C ASP A 50 -12.32 -7.88 -9.98
N VAL A 51 -13.00 -8.11 -8.85
CA VAL A 51 -13.56 -7.08 -7.98
C VAL A 51 -12.77 -6.90 -6.68
N ASN A 52 -11.55 -7.46 -6.57
CA ASN A 52 -10.73 -7.42 -5.36
C ASN A 52 -10.39 -6.00 -4.92
N VAL A 53 -10.02 -5.13 -5.86
CA VAL A 53 -9.69 -3.72 -5.57
C VAL A 53 -10.93 -2.95 -5.11
N LEU A 54 -12.10 -3.22 -5.70
CA LEU A 54 -13.37 -2.62 -5.28
C LEU A 54 -13.73 -3.06 -3.87
N ASN A 55 -13.59 -4.35 -3.56
CA ASN A 55 -13.80 -4.87 -2.20
C ASN A 55 -12.81 -4.30 -1.18
N ALA A 56 -11.55 -4.06 -1.57
CA ALA A 56 -10.57 -3.38 -0.71
C ALA A 56 -10.95 -1.92 -0.45
N LEU A 57 -11.45 -1.23 -1.48
CA LEU A 57 -11.95 0.14 -1.36
C LEU A 57 -13.18 0.20 -0.44
N ILE A 58 -14.15 -0.72 -0.60
CA ILE A 58 -15.35 -0.80 0.24
C ILE A 58 -14.95 -0.94 1.71
N ARG A 59 -14.09 -1.92 2.04
CA ARG A 59 -13.59 -2.10 3.42
C ARG A 59 -12.93 -0.85 3.97
N SER A 60 -12.17 -0.14 3.14
CA SER A 60 -11.45 1.08 3.55
C SER A 60 -12.43 2.23 3.78
N LEU A 61 -13.43 2.42 2.92
CA LEU A 61 -14.47 3.44 3.07
C LEU A 61 -15.37 3.17 4.28
N SER A 62 -15.73 1.90 4.53
CA SER A 62 -16.49 1.50 5.70
C SER A 62 -15.75 1.73 7.03
N ALA A 63 -14.41 1.85 6.99
CA ALA A 63 -13.61 2.19 8.16
C ALA A 63 -13.55 3.70 8.45
N LEU A 64 -14.07 4.55 7.57
CA LEU A 64 -14.15 5.99 7.82
C LEU A 64 -15.21 6.30 8.90
N PRO A 65 -15.04 7.39 9.66
CA PRO A 65 -16.06 7.85 10.61
C PRO A 65 -17.39 8.12 9.88
N PRO A 66 -18.54 7.67 10.41
CA PRO A 66 -19.83 7.77 9.71
C PRO A 66 -20.26 9.21 9.39
N GLN A 67 -19.80 10.18 10.19
CA GLN A 67 -20.02 11.60 9.99
C GLN A 67 -19.29 12.22 8.78
N ILE A 68 -18.21 11.58 8.29
CA ILE A 68 -17.44 12.06 7.14
C ILE A 68 -17.13 10.85 6.24
N PRO A 69 -18.10 10.41 5.39
CA PRO A 69 -17.95 9.23 4.54
C PRO A 69 -17.07 9.49 3.30
N ILE A 70 -16.36 10.62 3.27
CA ILE A 70 -15.54 11.07 2.15
C ILE A 70 -14.08 10.97 2.56
N PRO A 71 -13.21 10.32 1.75
CA PRO A 71 -11.79 10.28 2.02
C PRO A 71 -11.19 11.68 2.19
N PRO A 72 -10.29 11.89 3.18
CA PRO A 72 -9.56 13.13 3.29
C PRO A 72 -8.66 13.36 2.06
N PRO A 73 -8.25 14.61 1.78
CA PRO A 73 -7.30 14.90 0.72
C PRO A 73 -6.01 14.06 0.86
N PRO A 74 -5.42 13.55 -0.23
CA PRO A 74 -4.29 12.60 -0.19
C PRO A 74 -3.06 13.07 0.62
N ASN A 75 -2.87 14.39 0.73
CA ASN A 75 -1.74 15.00 1.42
C ASN A 75 -1.94 15.08 2.95
N VAL A 76 -3.16 14.89 3.44
CA VAL A 76 -3.48 14.87 4.88
C VAL A 76 -3.38 13.43 5.36
N VAL A 77 -2.16 12.96 5.59
CA VAL A 77 -1.92 11.58 6.03
C VAL A 77 -1.84 11.50 7.56
N PRO A 78 -2.72 10.73 8.22
CA PRO A 78 -2.63 10.52 9.66
C PRO A 78 -1.31 9.82 10.04
N PRO A 79 -0.60 10.29 11.08
CA PRO A 79 0.73 9.80 11.41
C PRO A 79 0.74 8.38 12.02
N GLN A 80 -0.39 7.91 12.55
CA GLN A 80 -0.49 6.70 13.37
C GLN A 80 0.04 5.46 12.64
N ARG A 81 -0.26 5.33 11.35
CA ARG A 81 0.19 4.19 10.55
C ARG A 81 1.70 4.26 10.29
N SER A 82 2.23 5.44 9.94
CA SER A 82 3.67 5.65 9.79
C SER A 82 4.43 5.35 11.09
N LEU A 83 3.87 5.73 12.25
CA LEU A 83 4.44 5.40 13.55
C LEU A 83 4.44 3.88 13.80
N ALA A 84 3.35 3.18 13.49
CA ALA A 84 3.27 1.72 13.63
C ALA A 84 4.29 1.00 12.71
N ILE A 85 4.42 1.44 11.46
CA ILE A 85 5.41 0.92 10.51
C ILE A 85 6.82 1.15 11.05
N ASN A 86 7.13 2.37 11.50
CA ASN A 86 8.45 2.69 12.03
C ASN A 86 8.79 1.90 13.27
N LYS A 87 7.84 1.74 14.20
CA LYS A 87 8.01 0.91 15.40
C LYS A 87 8.32 -0.54 15.04
N ALA A 88 7.52 -1.16 14.18
CA ALA A 88 7.75 -2.55 13.77
C ALA A 88 9.10 -2.72 13.03
N LYS A 89 9.47 -1.75 12.18
CA LYS A 89 10.77 -1.71 11.52
C LYS A 89 11.92 -1.56 12.52
N GLU A 90 11.79 -0.71 13.53
CA GLU A 90 12.81 -0.51 14.56
C GLU A 90 12.99 -1.74 15.45
N ASP A 91 11.89 -2.39 15.84
CA ASP A 91 11.92 -3.67 16.55
C ASP A 91 12.61 -4.75 15.71
N GLY A 92 12.33 -4.78 14.40
CA GLY A 92 13.03 -5.66 13.45
C GLY A 92 14.53 -5.36 13.35
N ASN A 93 14.92 -4.09 13.32
CA ASN A 93 16.33 -3.69 13.33
C ASN A 93 17.02 -4.08 14.65
N ALA A 94 16.34 -3.94 15.79
CA ALA A 94 16.86 -4.35 17.09
C ALA A 94 17.09 -5.87 17.16
N ALA A 95 16.15 -6.67 16.64
CA ALA A 95 16.31 -8.11 16.51
C ALA A 95 17.45 -8.49 15.54
N PHE A 96 17.53 -7.82 14.39
CA PHE A 96 18.59 -8.02 13.39
C PHE A 96 19.98 -7.77 13.98
N SER A 97 20.12 -6.69 14.76
CA SER A 97 21.40 -6.31 15.40
C SER A 97 21.85 -7.33 16.44
N LYS A 98 20.90 -8.04 17.07
CA LYS A 98 21.14 -9.17 17.98
C LYS A 98 21.38 -10.49 17.25
N LYS A 99 21.46 -10.50 15.91
CA LYS A 99 21.52 -11.69 15.05
C LYS A 99 20.33 -12.64 15.21
N ASN A 100 19.22 -12.17 15.79
CA ASN A 100 17.97 -12.91 15.83
C ASN A 100 17.19 -12.60 14.54
N TYR A 101 17.58 -13.27 13.46
CA TYR A 101 17.04 -13.00 12.13
C TYR A 101 15.59 -13.47 11.95
N VAL A 102 15.17 -14.52 12.67
CA VAL A 102 13.79 -15.03 12.61
C VAL A 102 12.82 -13.97 13.13
N ASP A 103 13.09 -13.38 14.31
CA ASP A 103 12.27 -12.29 14.82
C ASP A 103 12.37 -11.02 13.98
N ALA A 104 13.55 -10.73 13.40
CA ALA A 104 13.70 -9.61 12.49
C ALA A 104 12.78 -9.74 11.27
N ILE A 105 12.74 -10.93 10.64
CA ILE A 105 11.86 -11.23 9.50
C ILE A 105 10.39 -11.06 9.88
N ARG A 106 9.99 -11.56 11.06
CA ARG A 106 8.62 -11.42 11.58
C ARG A 106 8.23 -9.95 11.73
N MET A 107 9.08 -9.15 12.36
CA MET A 107 8.80 -7.73 12.59
C MET A 107 8.83 -6.89 11.30
N PHE A 108 9.74 -7.19 10.37
CA PHE A 108 9.72 -6.53 9.06
C PHE A 108 8.50 -6.92 8.23
N THR A 109 8.04 -8.17 8.32
CA THR A 109 6.80 -8.61 7.65
C THR A 109 5.59 -7.85 8.19
N LEU A 110 5.48 -7.71 9.53
CA LEU A 110 4.45 -6.87 10.13
C LEU A 110 4.52 -5.43 9.62
N ALA A 111 5.70 -4.83 9.52
CA ALA A 111 5.86 -3.48 8.98
C ALA A 111 5.40 -3.38 7.51
N ILE A 112 5.70 -4.41 6.70
CA ILE A 112 5.26 -4.52 5.30
C ILE A 112 3.75 -4.61 5.20
N ASP A 113 3.10 -5.45 6.00
CA ASP A 113 1.64 -5.64 5.98
C ASP A 113 0.90 -4.35 6.36
N VAL A 114 1.41 -3.62 7.36
CA VAL A 114 0.85 -2.32 7.76
C VAL A 114 1.06 -1.25 6.69
N ALA A 115 2.22 -1.26 6.01
CA ALA A 115 2.52 -0.33 4.91
C ALA A 115 1.68 -0.62 3.66
N ALA A 116 1.50 -1.89 3.30
CA ALA A 116 0.74 -2.33 2.14
C ALA A 116 -0.78 -2.18 2.31
N SER A 117 -1.26 -2.11 3.55
CA SER A 117 -2.68 -1.88 3.88
C SER A 117 -3.07 -0.41 4.01
N ARG A 118 -2.23 0.51 3.50
CA ARG A 118 -2.59 1.94 3.40
C ARG A 118 -3.83 2.12 2.51
N PRO A 119 -4.79 2.97 2.91
CA PRO A 119 -5.91 3.32 2.05
C PRO A 119 -5.47 3.85 0.70
N LEU A 120 -6.19 3.46 -0.36
CA LEU A 120 -5.82 3.74 -1.75
C LEU A 120 -5.79 5.25 -2.10
N TRP A 121 -6.44 6.09 -1.30
CA TRP A 121 -6.48 7.55 -1.48
C TRP A 121 -5.33 8.29 -0.79
N GLU A 122 -4.58 7.64 0.10
CA GLU A 122 -3.43 8.29 0.75
C GLU A 122 -2.28 8.52 -0.24
N ASN A 123 -1.35 9.40 0.12
CA ASN A 123 -0.18 9.69 -0.70
C ASN A 123 0.61 8.41 -1.06
N ASN A 124 0.53 8.04 -2.33
CA ASN A 124 1.14 6.84 -2.88
C ASN A 124 2.67 6.84 -2.78
N GLN A 125 3.31 8.01 -2.91
CA GLN A 125 4.76 8.13 -2.82
C GLN A 125 5.25 7.75 -1.43
N MET A 126 4.56 8.22 -0.38
CA MET A 126 4.90 7.89 1.00
C MET A 126 4.73 6.39 1.28
N ALA A 127 3.63 5.80 0.82
CA ALA A 127 3.39 4.36 0.94
C ALA A 127 4.49 3.52 0.28
N ARG A 128 4.90 3.90 -0.94
CA ARG A 128 5.97 3.24 -1.69
C ARG A 128 7.32 3.35 -0.99
N ASP A 129 7.64 4.52 -0.44
CA ASP A 129 8.92 4.75 0.25
C ASP A 129 9.04 3.92 1.53
N GLU A 130 8.00 3.90 2.36
CA GLU A 130 7.98 3.08 3.59
C GLU A 130 8.05 1.58 3.27
N LEU A 131 7.25 1.12 2.30
CA LEU A 131 7.22 -0.28 1.87
C LEU A 131 8.57 -0.71 1.31
N ALA A 132 9.20 0.11 0.47
CA ALA A 132 10.51 -0.20 -0.12
C ALA A 132 11.60 -0.36 0.96
N ILE A 133 11.59 0.47 2.00
CA ILE A 133 12.54 0.38 3.12
C ILE A 133 12.35 -0.93 3.88
N CYS A 134 11.10 -1.29 4.22
CA CYS A 134 10.81 -2.49 5.00
C CYS A 134 11.18 -3.77 4.22
N LEU A 135 10.85 -3.84 2.93
CA LEU A 135 11.24 -4.93 2.04
C LEU A 135 12.76 -5.08 1.95
N ALA A 136 13.53 -3.99 1.85
CA ALA A 136 14.99 -4.09 1.76
C ALA A 136 15.63 -4.57 3.06
N ASN A 137 15.01 -4.28 4.20
CA ASN A 137 15.45 -4.78 5.50
C ASN A 137 15.09 -6.26 5.68
N ARG A 138 13.88 -6.68 5.26
CA ARG A 138 13.51 -8.10 5.26
C ARG A 138 14.37 -8.92 4.31
N SER A 139 14.65 -8.41 3.10
CA SER A 139 15.60 -9.00 2.15
C SER A 139 16.97 -9.24 2.80
N ALA A 140 17.44 -8.30 3.62
CA ALA A 140 18.69 -8.46 4.36
C ALA A 140 18.62 -9.63 5.34
N ALA A 141 17.55 -9.72 6.14
CA ALA A 141 17.37 -10.77 7.14
C ALA A 141 17.18 -12.15 6.52
N LEU A 142 16.42 -12.24 5.41
CA LEU A 142 16.25 -13.47 4.63
C LEU A 142 17.59 -13.99 4.09
N ALA A 143 18.44 -13.08 3.59
CA ALA A 143 19.80 -13.43 3.18
C ALA A 143 20.66 -13.99 4.32
N GLU A 144 20.54 -13.47 5.56
CA GLU A 144 21.31 -13.98 6.70
C GLU A 144 20.86 -15.39 7.16
N VAL A 145 19.61 -15.78 6.89
CA VAL A 145 19.12 -17.16 7.15
C VAL A 145 19.28 -18.09 5.95
N GLY A 146 19.91 -17.62 4.86
CA GLY A 146 20.13 -18.41 3.64
C GLY A 146 18.90 -18.54 2.73
N ASP A 147 17.80 -17.83 3.00
CA ASP A 147 16.66 -17.75 2.07
C ASP A 147 16.96 -16.73 0.96
N TRP A 148 17.79 -17.15 0.02
CA TRP A 148 18.23 -16.31 -1.09
C TRP A 148 17.10 -15.99 -2.08
N VAL A 149 16.11 -16.89 -2.23
CA VAL A 149 14.96 -16.70 -3.12
C VAL A 149 14.06 -15.61 -2.55
N GLY A 150 13.66 -15.72 -1.28
CA GLY A 150 12.88 -14.69 -0.60
C GLY A 150 13.61 -13.34 -0.58
N ALA A 151 14.92 -13.36 -0.31
CA ALA A 151 15.75 -12.15 -0.34
C ALA A 151 15.75 -11.47 -1.73
N LEU A 152 15.80 -12.26 -2.81
CA LEU A 152 15.75 -11.76 -4.18
C LEU A 152 14.38 -11.16 -4.49
N CYS A 153 13.28 -11.85 -4.16
CA CYS A 153 11.92 -11.36 -4.38
C CYS A 153 11.69 -10.00 -3.72
N ASP A 154 12.08 -9.85 -2.46
CA ASP A 154 11.98 -8.57 -1.74
C ASP A 154 12.85 -7.48 -2.39
N ALA A 155 14.10 -7.81 -2.76
CA ALA A 155 15.00 -6.84 -3.40
C ALA A 155 14.48 -6.37 -4.76
N GLU A 156 13.88 -7.26 -5.56
CA GLU A 156 13.26 -6.89 -6.82
C GLU A 156 12.04 -5.99 -6.63
N ALA A 157 11.19 -6.28 -5.64
CA ALA A 157 10.07 -5.41 -5.29
C ALA A 157 10.57 -4.00 -4.91
N CYS A 158 11.64 -3.88 -4.12
CA CYS A 158 12.26 -2.59 -3.80
C CYS A 158 12.68 -1.80 -5.05
N THR A 159 13.33 -2.44 -6.02
CA THR A 159 13.77 -1.76 -7.26
C THR A 159 12.62 -1.27 -8.12
N LYS A 160 11.43 -1.89 -8.00
CA LYS A 160 10.21 -1.46 -8.69
C LYS A 160 9.53 -0.29 -7.96
N LEU A 161 9.54 -0.31 -6.62
CA LEU A 161 8.86 0.68 -5.79
C LEU A 161 9.58 2.04 -5.75
N LYS A 162 10.90 2.07 -5.59
CA LYS A 162 11.68 3.30 -5.43
C LYS A 162 12.82 3.38 -6.45
N LYS A 163 12.80 4.39 -7.32
CA LYS A 163 13.83 4.61 -8.36
C LYS A 163 14.31 6.07 -8.38
N PRO A 164 15.64 6.32 -8.41
CA PRO A 164 16.76 5.40 -8.25
C PRO A 164 17.05 5.07 -6.77
N TRP A 165 17.39 3.81 -6.46
CA TRP A 165 17.80 3.43 -5.10
C TRP A 165 18.94 2.41 -5.09
N PRO A 166 20.22 2.85 -4.98
CA PRO A 166 21.39 1.98 -5.06
C PRO A 166 21.40 0.84 -4.05
N LYS A 167 20.84 1.06 -2.84
CA LYS A 167 20.77 0.04 -1.79
C LYS A 167 19.92 -1.16 -2.20
N ALA A 168 18.85 -0.97 -2.97
CA ALA A 168 18.04 -2.09 -3.48
C ALA A 168 18.81 -2.92 -4.50
N HIS A 169 19.55 -2.28 -5.41
CA HIS A 169 20.40 -2.99 -6.37
C HIS A 169 21.53 -3.77 -5.68
N TYR A 170 22.13 -3.21 -4.63
CA TYR A 170 23.10 -3.93 -3.81
C TYR A 170 22.48 -5.19 -3.16
N ARG A 171 21.28 -5.08 -2.59
CA ARG A 171 20.56 -6.24 -2.02
C ARG A 171 20.27 -7.30 -3.08
N LYS A 172 19.80 -6.90 -4.27
CA LYS A 172 19.57 -7.79 -5.40
C LYS A 172 20.85 -8.54 -5.80
N GLY A 173 21.96 -7.82 -5.90
CA GLY A 173 23.27 -8.42 -6.19
C GLY A 173 23.70 -9.44 -5.14
N LYS A 174 23.56 -9.11 -3.84
CA LYS A 174 23.87 -10.04 -2.72
C LYS A 174 23.01 -11.31 -2.81
N ALA A 175 21.72 -11.18 -3.09
CA ALA A 175 20.82 -12.33 -3.20
C ALA A 175 21.16 -13.23 -4.40
N LEU A 176 21.46 -12.63 -5.57
CA LEU A 176 21.90 -13.38 -6.76
C LEU A 176 23.23 -14.11 -6.54
N GLN A 177 24.18 -13.48 -5.85
CA GLN A 177 25.44 -14.12 -5.46
C GLN A 177 25.18 -15.34 -4.57
N GLY A 178 24.31 -15.21 -3.56
CA GLY A 178 23.92 -16.32 -2.68
C GLY A 178 23.24 -17.48 -3.42
N LEU A 179 22.40 -17.19 -4.41
CA LEU A 179 21.80 -18.22 -5.28
C LEU A 179 22.86 -18.94 -6.12
N GLY A 180 23.79 -18.22 -6.74
CA GLY A 180 24.87 -18.83 -7.52
C GLY A 180 25.85 -19.65 -6.68
N SER A 181 26.11 -19.24 -5.43
CA SER A 181 26.94 -20.01 -4.50
C SER A 181 26.25 -21.26 -3.98
N SER A 182 24.93 -21.22 -3.71
CA SER A 182 24.16 -22.38 -3.22
C SER A 182 23.95 -23.45 -4.29
N THR A 183 23.87 -23.09 -5.57
CA THR A 183 23.78 -24.07 -6.68
C THR A 183 25.04 -24.92 -6.83
N HIS A 184 26.18 -24.52 -6.26
CA HIS A 184 27.45 -25.21 -6.43
C HIS A 184 27.79 -26.19 -5.27
N VAL A 185 26.91 -26.31 -4.28
CA VAL A 185 27.11 -27.14 -3.06
C VAL A 185 26.19 -28.36 -2.98
N ALA A 186 25.49 -28.69 -4.07
CA ALA A 186 24.77 -29.95 -4.19
C ALA A 186 25.74 -31.04 -4.67
N TRP A 187 26.31 -31.79 -3.72
CA TRP A 187 26.92 -33.11 -3.95
C TRP A 187 26.14 -34.15 -3.17
#